data_AF-A0A6L3N7W0-F1
#
_entry.id   AF-A0A6L3N7W0-F1
#
_cell.length_a   1.000
_cell.length_b   1.000
_cell.length_c   1.000
_cell.angle_alpha   90.00
_cell.angle_beta   90.00
_cell.angle_gamma   90.00
#
_symmetry.space_group_name_H-M   'P 1'
#
loop_
_entity.id
_entity.type
_entity.pdbx_description
1 polymer ?
#
loop_
_entity_poly.entity_id
_entity_poly.type
_entity_poly.pdbx_seq_one_letter_code
_entity_poly.pdbx_strand_id
1 'polypeptide(L)' 'MKRYTVGIDLGTSNTVVAYVEAGSDAIRVFDVEQLVGPGAVAAQPLLPSVRYHPAAGELAAEALRLPWQAAGAR' A
#
# COMPACT_ATOMS: atom_id res chain seq x y z
N MET A 1 20.99 0.38 -12.10
CA MET A 1 19.78 0.37 -11.24
C MET A 1 20.01 1.32 -10.08
N LYS A 2 19.01 2.13 -9.70
CA LYS A 2 19.09 2.97 -8.50
C LYS A 2 18.77 2.13 -7.26
N ARG A 3 19.49 2.36 -6.16
CA ARG A 3 19.27 1.69 -4.87
C ARG A 3 18.58 2.68 -3.93
N TYR A 4 17.64 2.19 -3.13
CA TYR A 4 16.92 2.99 -2.14
C TYR A 4 17.03 2.33 -0.77
N THR A 5 17.14 3.15 0.26
CA THR A 5 16.88 2.75 1.65
C THR A 5 15.43 3.13 1.97
N VAL A 6 14.68 2.20 2.53
CA VAL A 6 13.28 2.39 2.90
C VAL A 6 13.14 2.20 4.40
N GLY A 7 12.56 3.18 5.08
CA GLY A 7 12.11 3.08 6.46
C GLY A 7 10.61 2.84 6.48
N ILE A 8 10.17 1.88 7.29
CA ILE A 8 8.76 1.59 7.50
C ILE A 8 8.49 1.73 9.00
N ASP A 9 7.67 2.71 9.34
CA ASP A 9 7.13 2.85 10.69
C ASP A 9 5.82 2.05 10.79
N LEU A 10 5.82 1.01 11.61
CA LEU A 10 4.71 0.09 11.80
C LEU A 10 3.97 0.43 13.10
N GLY A 11 3.19 1.50 13.07
CA GLY A 11 2.35 1.92 14.19
C GLY A 11 1.07 1.09 14.30
N THR A 12 0.46 1.10 15.50
CA THR A 12 -0.82 0.39 15.76
C THR A 12 -1.99 0.94 14.94
N SER A 13 -2.04 2.25 14.71
CA SER A 13 -3.14 2.89 13.97
C SER A 13 -2.79 3.21 12.53
N ASN A 14 -1.56 3.67 12.28
CA ASN A 14 -1.10 4.04 10.95
C ASN A 14 0.32 3.49 10.71
N THR A 15 0.59 3.22 9.44
CA THR A 15 1.88 2.87 8.87
C THR A 15 2.37 4.03 8.01
N VAL A 16 3.66 4.34 8.09
CA VAL A 16 4.31 5.36 7.25
C VAL A 16 5.50 4.73 6.53
N VAL A 17 5.67 5.09 5.25
CA VAL A 17 6.83 4.68 4.47
C VAL A 17 7.64 5.93 4.12
N ALA A 18 8.93 5.89 4.38
CA ALA A 18 9.88 6.90 3.94
C ALA A 18 11.01 6.26 3.15
N TYR A 19 11.59 6.99 2.21
CA TYR A 19 12.65 6.47 1.34
C TYR A 19 13.66 7.54 0.96
N VAL A 20 14.88 7.08 0.65
CA VAL A 20 15.97 7.92 0.16
C VAL A 20 16.81 7.14 -0.85
N GLU A 21 17.27 7.82 -1.92
CA GLU A 21 18.20 7.22 -2.90
C GLU A 21 19.58 7.06 -2.24
N ALA A 22 20.26 5.93 -2.47
CA ALA A 22 21.56 5.68 -1.89
C ALA A 22 22.57 6.78 -2.28
N GLY A 23 23.23 7.36 -1.28
CA GLY A 23 24.15 8.49 -1.45
C GLY A 23 23.49 9.88 -1.41
N SER A 24 22.17 9.94 -1.24
CA SER A 24 21.42 11.17 -0.95
C SER A 24 21.04 11.25 0.52
N ASP A 25 20.81 12.45 1.01
CA ASP A 25 20.23 12.81 2.30
C ASP A 25 18.78 13.32 2.19
N ALA A 26 18.23 13.39 0.97
CA ALA A 26 16.88 13.88 0.69
C ALA A 26 15.82 12.80 0.98
N ILE A 27 15.52 12.61 2.27
CA ILE A 27 14.47 11.70 2.74
C ILE A 27 13.10 12.22 2.29
N ARG A 28 12.29 11.33 1.73
CA ARG A 28 10.91 11.63 1.30
C ARG A 28 9.95 10.66 1.94
N VAL A 29 8.79 11.16 2.36
CA VAL A 29 7.64 10.33 2.71
C VAL A 29 7.01 9.83 1.42
N PHE A 30 6.62 8.56 1.40
CA PHE A 30 5.97 7.93 0.27
C PHE A 30 4.46 8.00 0.46
N ASP A 31 3.78 8.70 -0.44
CA ASP A 31 2.32 8.72 -0.44
C ASP A 31 1.78 7.43 -1.05
N VAL A 32 0.90 6.75 -0.30
CA VAL A 32 0.27 5.50 -0.72
C VAL A 32 -1.10 5.82 -1.28
N GLU A 33 -1.40 5.35 -2.49
CA GLU A 33 -2.75 5.41 -3.07
C GLU A 33 -3.72 4.57 -2.24
N GLN A 34 -4.77 5.20 -1.74
CA GLN A 34 -5.70 4.60 -0.79
C GLN A 34 -7.15 4.90 -1.19
N LEU A 35 -8.06 3.97 -0.89
CA LEU A 35 -9.48 4.24 -0.98
C LEU A 35 -9.88 5.20 0.16
N VAL A 36 -10.12 6.46 -0.18
CA VAL A 36 -10.48 7.52 0.79
C VAL A 36 -12.00 7.72 0.92
N GLY A 37 -12.77 7.05 0.06
CA GLY A 37 -14.22 7.04 0.07
C GLY A 37 -14.80 6.16 -1.05
N PRO A 38 -16.14 6.03 -1.15
CA PRO A 38 -16.78 5.24 -2.20
C PRO A 38 -16.34 5.71 -3.60
N GLY A 39 -15.64 4.85 -4.33
CA GLY A 39 -15.14 5.15 -5.68
C GLY A 39 -14.05 6.22 -5.75
N ALA A 40 -13.47 6.65 -4.62
CA ALA A 40 -12.47 7.70 -4.56
C ALA A 40 -11.13 7.17 -4.07
N VAL A 41 -10.09 7.33 -4.88
CA VAL A 41 -8.70 6.97 -4.56
C VAL A 41 -7.87 8.24 -4.49
N ALA A 42 -7.07 8.38 -3.44
CA ALA A 42 -6.12 9.47 -3.30
C ALA A 42 -4.86 9.01 -2.55
N ALA A 43 -3.72 9.59 -2.94
CA ALA A 43 -2.46 9.39 -2.26
C ALA A 43 -2.50 10.05 -0.86
N GLN A 44 -2.11 9.31 0.17
CA GLN A 44 -1.98 9.80 1.54
C GLN A 44 -0.68 9.30 2.18
N PRO A 45 -0.02 10.13 3.02
CA PRO A 45 1.24 9.77 3.66
C PRO A 45 1.08 8.77 4.83
N LEU A 46 -0.13 8.66 5.38
CA LEU A 46 -0.47 7.73 6.46
C LEU A 46 -1.38 6.64 5.88
N LEU A 47 -0.98 5.38 6.03
CA LEU A 47 -1.78 4.21 5.67
C LEU A 47 -2.39 3.61 6.95
N PRO A 48 -3.71 3.43 7.07
CA PRO A 48 -4.31 2.74 8.21
C PRO A 48 -3.72 1.33 8.39
N SER A 49 -3.26 1.02 9.61
CA SER A 49 -2.67 -0.28 9.98
C SER A 49 -3.77 -1.32 10.24
N VAL A 50 -4.63 -1.54 9.26
CA VAL A 50 -5.77 -2.44 9.36
C VAL A 50 -5.87 -3.34 8.14
N ARG A 51 -6.46 -4.52 8.35
CA ARG A 51 -6.84 -5.41 7.27
C ARG A 51 -8.33 -5.64 7.34
N TYR A 52 -9.00 -5.45 6.21
CA TYR A 52 -10.40 -5.82 6.09
C TYR A 52 -10.53 -7.33 5.85
N HIS A 53 -11.39 -7.97 6.64
CA HIS A 53 -11.73 -9.38 6.54
C HIS A 53 -13.23 -9.48 6.26
N PRO A 54 -13.63 -9.78 5.01
CA PRO A 54 -15.03 -9.92 4.69
C PRO A 54 -15.62 -11.15 5.39
N ALA A 55 -16.89 -11.08 5.74
CA ALA A 55 -17.66 -12.24 6.17
C ALA A 55 -17.85 -13.24 5.01
N ALA A 56 -18.18 -14.48 5.34
CA ALA A 56 -18.46 -15.49 4.33
C ALA A 56 -19.64 -15.05 3.44
N GLY A 57 -19.41 -15.00 2.12
CA GLY A 57 -20.42 -14.59 1.13
C GLY A 57 -20.61 -13.08 0.96
N GLU A 58 -19.88 -12.23 1.70
CA GLU A 58 -19.99 -10.76 1.59
C GLU A 58 -19.41 -10.24 0.26
N LEU A 59 -18.30 -10.81 -0.18
CA LEU A 59 -17.66 -10.48 -1.47
C LEU A 59 -17.72 -11.67 -2.42
N ALA A 60 -18.04 -11.41 -3.68
CA ALA A 60 -17.90 -12.38 -4.76
C ALA A 60 -16.42 -12.79 -4.92
N ALA A 61 -16.16 -14.06 -5.24
CA ALA A 61 -14.80 -14.58 -5.34
C ALA A 61 -13.95 -13.80 -6.38
N GLU A 62 -14.60 -13.34 -7.45
CA GLU A 62 -14.02 -12.58 -8.54
C GLU A 62 -13.59 -11.17 -8.10
N ALA A 63 -14.25 -10.59 -7.08
CA ALA A 63 -13.92 -9.27 -6.54
C ALA A 63 -12.64 -9.27 -5.69
N LEU A 64 -12.23 -10.44 -5.19
CA LEU A 64 -10.99 -10.62 -4.44
C LEU A 64 -9.79 -10.99 -5.33
N ARG A 65 -10.01 -11.11 -6.65
CA ARG A 65 -8.96 -11.49 -7.59
C ARG A 65 -7.98 -10.33 -7.79
N LEU A 66 -6.72 -10.56 -7.44
CA LEU A 66 -5.67 -9.56 -7.56
C LEU A 66 -5.18 -9.46 -9.01
N PRO A 67 -4.69 -8.28 -9.47
CA PRO A 67 -4.29 -8.06 -10.86
C PRO A 67 -3.25 -9.07 -11.39
N TRP A 68 -2.36 -9.54 -10.53
CA TRP A 68 -1.32 -10.52 -10.89
C TRP A 68 -1.78 -11.98 -10.86
N GLN A 69 -3.01 -12.27 -10.44
CA GLN A 69 -3.59 -13.62 -10.52
C GLN A 69 -4.23 -13.92 -11.88
N ALA A 70 -4.40 -12.91 -12.74
CA ALA A 70 -4.95 -13.08 -14.08
C ALA A 70 -3.93 -13.59 -15.11
N ALA A 71 -2.63 -13.44 -14.83
CA ALA A 71 -1.57 -13.93 -15.70
C ALA A 71 -0.94 -15.17 -15.04
N GLY A 72 -0.91 -16.30 -15.76
CA GLY A 72 -0.01 -17.40 -15.40
C GLY A 72 1.39 -16.84 -15.23
N ALA A 73 1.89 -16.91 -13.99
CA ALA A 73 3.17 -16.39 -13.59
C ALA A 73 4.27 -16.82 -14.57
N ARG A 74 4.93 -15.84 -15.19
CA ARG A 74 6.29 -15.97 -15.69
C ARG A 74 7.16 -15.01 -14.90
#